data_AF-A0A429CTJ6-F1
#
_entry.id   AF-A0A429CTJ6-F1
#
_cell.length_a   1.000
_cell.length_b   1.000
_cell.length_c   1.000
_cell.angle_alpha   90.00
_cell.angle_beta   90.00
_cell.angle_gamma   90.00
#
_symmetry.space_group_name_H-M   'P 1'
#
loop_
_entity.id
_entity.type
_entity.pdbx_description
1 polymer ?
#
loop_
_entity_poly.entity_id
_entity_poly.type
_entity_poly.pdbx_seq_one_letter_code
_entity_poly.pdbx_strand_id
1 'polypeptide(L)'
;MNPYDRLYNLAKEIDAHVTAVERAAESGRAMPLSREIGAGLGTVTVDGSGALISVDLDRDTAVMQTGASLAGHVLRAINDAENAASARREEMIAEASKGVES
;
A
#
# COMPACT_ATOMS: atom_id res chain seq x y z
N MET A 1 28.33 -15.48 -31.14
CA MET A 1 27.82 -15.31 -29.77
C MET A 1 27.47 -16.69 -29.23
N ASN A 2 28.06 -17.09 -28.11
CA ASN A 2 27.93 -18.44 -27.56
C ASN A 2 26.53 -18.63 -26.93
N PRO A 3 25.83 -19.76 -27.14
CA PRO A 3 24.59 -20.05 -26.42
C PRO A 3 24.71 -19.95 -24.89
N TYR A 4 25.88 -20.24 -24.31
CA TYR A 4 26.13 -20.06 -22.87
C TYR A 4 26.15 -18.59 -22.44
N ASP A 5 26.67 -17.67 -23.26
CA ASP A 5 26.64 -16.24 -22.96
C ASP A 5 25.20 -15.70 -22.95
N ARG A 6 24.33 -16.19 -23.86
CA ARG A 6 22.91 -15.81 -23.87
C ARG A 6 22.17 -16.30 -22.63
N LEU A 7 22.40 -17.55 -22.23
CA LEU A 7 21.78 -18.11 -21.03
C LEU A 7 22.24 -17.40 -19.76
N TYR A 8 23.52 -17.04 -19.69
CA TYR A 8 24.06 -16.28 -18.57
C TYR A 8 23.51 -14.86 -18.49
N ASN A 9 23.41 -14.16 -19.63
CA ASN A 9 22.80 -12.83 -19.69
C ASN A 9 21.32 -12.88 -19.31
N LEU A 10 20.57 -13.85 -19.83
CA LEU A 10 19.17 -14.04 -19.48
C LEU A 10 18.97 -14.30 -17.97
N ALA A 11 19.82 -15.15 -17.38
CA ALA A 11 19.76 -15.39 -15.94
C ALA A 11 20.04 -14.13 -15.11
N LYS A 12 21.00 -13.29 -15.55
CA LYS A 12 21.29 -11.99 -14.92
C LYS A 12 20.13 -11.01 -15.04
N GLU A 13 19.49 -10.96 -16.20
CA GLU A 13 18.31 -10.11 -16.42
C GLU A 13 17.19 -10.54 -15.47
N ILE A 14 16.86 -11.84 -15.42
CA ILE A 14 15.85 -12.38 -14.49
C ILE A 14 16.16 -12.05 -13.03
N ASP A 15 17.41 -12.22 -12.59
CA ASP A 15 17.82 -11.93 -11.20
C ASP A 15 17.66 -10.44 -10.85
N ALA A 16 18.04 -9.56 -11.79
CA ALA A 16 17.84 -8.13 -11.64
C ALA A 16 16.34 -7.76 -11.56
N HIS A 17 15.50 -8.43 -12.35
CA HIS A 17 14.05 -8.23 -12.32
C HIS A 17 13.42 -8.68 -11.00
N VAL A 18 13.78 -9.87 -10.52
CA VAL A 18 13.30 -10.38 -9.23
C VAL A 18 13.69 -9.41 -8.12
N THR A 19 14.95 -8.97 -8.10
CA THR A 19 15.43 -8.00 -7.11
C THR A 19 14.66 -6.68 -7.14
N ALA A 20 14.34 -6.17 -8.35
CA ALA A 20 13.58 -4.93 -8.50
C ALA A 20 12.15 -5.05 -7.97
N VAL A 21 11.48 -6.17 -8.30
CA VAL A 21 10.11 -6.47 -7.83
C VAL A 21 10.08 -6.64 -6.31
N GLU A 22 11.04 -7.36 -5.73
CA GLU A 22 11.15 -7.55 -4.28
C GLU A 22 11.31 -6.22 -3.55
N ARG A 23 12.21 -5.35 -4.03
CA ARG A 23 12.40 -4.00 -3.45
C ARG A 23 11.15 -3.14 -3.56
N ALA A 24 10.43 -3.21 -4.68
CA ALA A 24 9.19 -2.47 -4.86
C ALA A 24 8.11 -2.96 -3.87
N ALA A 25 7.98 -4.28 -3.68
CA ALA A 25 7.06 -4.86 -2.70
C ALA A 25 7.42 -4.48 -1.26
N GLU A 26 8.70 -4.49 -0.90
CA GLU A 26 9.19 -4.09 0.42
C GLU A 26 8.98 -2.60 0.69
N SER A 27 9.32 -1.75 -0.29
CA SER A 27 9.08 -0.30 -0.22
C SER A 27 7.59 0.02 -0.12
N GLY A 28 6.76 -0.72 -0.85
CA GLY A 28 5.31 -0.64 -0.76
C GLY A 28 4.82 -0.90 0.66
N ARG A 29 5.29 -1.97 1.32
CA ARG A 29 4.95 -2.33 2.70
C ARG A 29 5.42 -1.31 3.73
N ALA A 30 6.61 -0.74 3.54
CA ALA A 30 7.24 0.18 4.49
C ALA A 30 6.62 1.59 4.50
N MET A 31 5.71 1.91 3.58
CA MET A 31 5.10 3.23 3.47
C MET A 31 3.68 3.21 4.04
N PRO A 32 3.46 3.76 5.24
CA PRO A 32 2.13 3.88 5.81
C PRO A 32 1.26 4.85 5.01
N LEU A 33 -0.04 4.60 5.02
CA LEU A 33 -1.05 5.44 4.39
C LEU A 33 -2.01 5.97 5.46
N SER A 34 -2.12 7.29 5.55
CA SER A 34 -3.08 7.96 6.41
C SER A 34 -4.27 8.47 5.61
N ARG A 35 -5.48 8.29 6.15
CA ARG A 35 -6.75 8.74 5.56
C ARG A 35 -7.61 9.43 6.61
N GLU A 36 -8.21 10.54 6.24
CA GLU A 36 -9.16 11.23 7.11
C GLU A 36 -10.44 10.41 7.29
N ILE A 37 -10.93 10.38 8.52
CA ILE A 37 -12.23 9.84 8.86
C ILE A 37 -13.25 10.92 8.53
N GLY A 38 -14.30 10.55 7.80
CA GLY A 38 -15.33 11.49 7.34
C GLY A 38 -15.90 12.35 8.46
N ALA A 39 -16.40 13.53 8.10
CA ALA A 39 -16.89 14.55 9.04
C ALA A 39 -15.81 15.12 9.98
N GLY A 40 -14.52 15.02 9.62
CA GLY A 40 -13.43 15.58 10.43
C GLY A 40 -13.20 14.82 11.74
N LEU A 41 -13.62 13.56 11.80
CA LEU A 41 -13.59 12.75 13.02
C LEU A 41 -12.19 12.32 13.43
N GLY A 42 -11.19 12.53 12.58
CA GLY A 42 -9.78 12.19 12.85
C GLY A 42 -9.14 11.49 11.66
N THR A 43 -8.18 10.61 11.93
CA THR A 43 -7.35 9.96 10.90
C THR A 43 -7.15 8.48 11.19
N VAL A 44 -7.30 7.63 10.17
CA VAL A 44 -6.88 6.22 10.19
C VAL A 44 -5.52 6.11 9.51
N THR A 45 -4.60 5.35 10.10
CA THR A 45 -3.33 5.00 9.47
C THR A 45 -3.21 3.50 9.34
N VAL A 46 -2.94 3.03 8.13
CA VAL A 46 -2.65 1.64 7.80
C VAL A 46 -1.20 1.53 7.33
N ASP A 47 -0.60 0.35 7.48
CA ASP A 47 0.69 0.05 6.87
C ASP A 47 0.53 -0.22 5.36
N GLY A 48 1.65 -0.36 4.66
CA GLY A 48 1.64 -0.63 3.23
C GLY A 48 1.19 -2.04 2.84
N SER A 49 0.86 -2.90 3.82
CA SER A 49 0.21 -4.19 3.61
C SER A 49 -1.32 -4.11 3.78
N GLY A 50 -1.85 -2.97 4.20
CA GLY A 50 -3.26 -2.78 4.54
C GLY A 50 -3.59 -3.21 5.96
N ALA A 51 -2.61 -3.40 6.84
CA ALA A 51 -2.88 -3.65 8.26
C ALA A 51 -3.07 -2.32 9.01
N LEU A 52 -4.10 -2.26 9.86
CA LEU A 52 -4.36 -1.09 10.69
C LEU A 52 -3.24 -0.85 11.70
N ILE A 53 -2.61 0.33 11.67
CA ILE A 53 -1.61 0.77 12.65
C ILE A 53 -2.27 1.56 13.77
N SER A 54 -3.06 2.58 13.41
CA SER A 54 -3.66 3.49 14.37
C SER A 54 -4.95 4.12 13.86
N VAL A 55 -5.80 4.50 14.81
CA VAL A 55 -6.97 5.33 14.59
C VAL A 55 -6.89 6.47 15.60
N ASP A 56 -6.71 7.68 15.10
CA ASP A 56 -6.75 8.90 15.89
C ASP A 56 -8.13 9.53 15.71
N LEU A 57 -8.82 9.79 16.82
CA LEU A 57 -10.15 10.39 16.81
C LEU A 57 -10.10 11.76 17.48
N ASP A 58 -10.63 12.76 16.79
CA ASP A 58 -10.87 14.06 17.38
C ASP A 58 -12.00 13.94 18.41
N ARG A 59 -11.68 14.15 19.68
CA ARG A 59 -12.61 13.94 20.79
C ARG A 59 -13.83 14.86 20.67
N ASP A 60 -13.62 16.13 20.36
CA ASP A 60 -14.68 17.15 20.34
C ASP A 60 -15.68 16.87 19.22
N THR A 61 -15.22 16.37 18.08
CA THR A 61 -16.05 15.99 16.95
C THR A 61 -16.72 14.62 17.18
N ALA A 62 -16.02 13.67 17.80
CA ALA A 62 -16.54 12.34 18.08
C ALA A 62 -17.71 12.36 19.08
N VAL A 63 -17.68 13.23 20.09
CA VAL A 63 -18.78 13.36 21.06
C VAL A 63 -20.06 13.95 20.47
N MET A 64 -19.98 14.61 19.30
CA MET A 64 -21.16 15.11 18.59
C MET A 64 -21.86 14.03 17.74
N GLN A 65 -21.25 12.84 17.60
CA GLN A 65 -21.80 11.75 16.82
C GLN A 65 -22.53 10.72 17.69
N THR A 66 -23.50 10.03 17.10
CA THR A 66 -24.02 8.80 17.70
C THR A 66 -22.99 7.68 17.57
N GLY A 67 -23.00 6.71 18.49
CA GLY A 67 -22.09 5.55 18.40
C GLY A 67 -22.21 4.79 17.07
N ALA A 68 -23.42 4.69 16.51
CA ALA A 68 -23.64 4.05 15.21
C ALA A 68 -23.04 4.85 14.05
N SER A 69 -23.22 6.18 14.05
CA SER A 69 -22.62 7.06 13.05
C SER A 69 -21.10 7.01 13.11
N LEU A 70 -20.53 7.12 14.32
CA LEU A 70 -19.08 7.07 14.53
C LEU A 70 -18.51 5.73 14.03
N ALA A 71 -19.10 4.61 14.43
CA ALA A 71 -18.67 3.28 13.97
C ALA A 71 -18.75 3.15 12.44
N GLY A 72 -19.82 3.67 11.82
CA GLY A 72 -19.96 3.67 10.36
C GLY A 72 -18.90 4.49 9.64
N HIS A 73 -18.55 5.67 10.16
CA HIS A 73 -17.50 6.51 9.60
C HIS A 73 -16.11 5.88 9.74
N VAL A 74 -15.80 5.34 10.93
CA VAL A 74 -14.51 4.70 11.20
C VAL A 74 -14.35 3.45 10.34
N LEU A 75 -15.35 2.58 10.28
CA LEU A 75 -15.28 1.36 9.46
C LEU A 75 -15.09 1.68 7.97
N ARG A 76 -15.79 2.70 7.45
CA ARG A 76 -15.61 3.14 6.07
C ARG A 76 -14.18 3.65 5.84
N ALA A 77 -13.67 4.51 6.72
CA ALA A 77 -12.32 5.05 6.61
C ALA A 77 -11.24 3.97 6.66
N ILE A 78 -11.42 2.95 7.50
CA ILE A 78 -10.53 1.78 7.55
C ILE A 78 -10.55 1.05 6.21
N ASN A 79 -11.73 0.62 5.73
CA ASN A 79 -11.83 -0.10 4.46
C ASN A 79 -11.24 0.70 3.29
N ASP A 80 -11.47 2.01 3.24
CA ASP A 80 -10.93 2.87 2.19
C ASP A 80 -9.39 2.98 2.28
N ALA A 81 -8.85 3.07 3.50
CA ALA A 81 -7.40 3.09 3.73
C ALA A 81 -6.74 1.76 3.35
N GLU A 82 -7.31 0.63 3.76
CA GLU A 82 -6.80 -0.71 3.45
C GLU A 82 -6.82 -0.97 1.94
N ASN A 83 -7.93 -0.67 1.26
CA ASN A 83 -8.05 -0.82 -0.19
C ASN A 83 -7.05 0.07 -0.93
N ALA A 84 -6.88 1.32 -0.50
CA ALA A 84 -5.93 2.24 -1.12
C ALA A 84 -4.47 1.80 -0.90
N ALA A 85 -4.14 1.25 0.27
CA ALA A 85 -2.80 0.72 0.54
C ALA A 85 -2.50 -0.52 -0.33
N SER A 86 -3.47 -1.43 -0.46
CA SER A 86 -3.34 -2.61 -1.33
C SER A 86 -3.18 -2.21 -2.79
N ALA A 87 -4.04 -1.33 -3.31
CA ALA A 87 -3.97 -0.85 -4.69
C ALA A 87 -2.63 -0.19 -4.99
N ARG A 88 -2.14 0.67 -4.09
CA ARG A 88 -0.83 1.33 -4.25
C ARG A 88 0.32 0.32 -4.30
N ARG A 89 0.27 -0.72 -3.48
CA ARG A 89 1.28 -1.78 -3.49
C ARG A 89 1.24 -2.56 -4.80
N GLU A 90 0.05 -2.90 -5.29
CA GLU A 90 -0.13 -3.57 -6.59
C GLU A 90 0.39 -2.72 -7.74
N GLU A 91 0.13 -1.41 -7.74
CA GLU A 91 0.68 -0.47 -8.71
C GLU A 91 2.20 -0.41 -8.68
N MET A 92 2.83 -0.36 -7.50
CA MET A 92 4.29 -0.35 -7.37
C MET A 92 4.93 -1.64 -7.90
N ILE A 93 4.30 -2.80 -7.64
CA ILE A 93 4.74 -4.09 -8.16
C ILE A 93 4.55 -4.16 -9.68
N ALA A 94 3.41 -3.68 -10.19
CA ALA A 94 3.12 -3.67 -11.61
C ALA A 94 4.10 -2.75 -12.38
N GLU A 95 4.43 -1.58 -11.83
CA GLU A 95 5.39 -0.66 -12.44
C GLU A 95 6.81 -1.25 -12.47
N ALA A 96 7.25 -1.87 -11.37
CA ALA A 96 8.53 -2.58 -11.32
C ALA A 96 8.58 -3.77 -12.31
N SER A 97 7.43 -4.35 -12.64
CA SER A 97 7.30 -5.42 -13.63
C SER A 97 7.28 -4.91 -15.08
N LYS A 98 6.82 -3.68 -15.32
CA LYS A 98 6.68 -3.06 -16.66
C LYS A 98 7.92 -2.33 -17.15
N GLY A 99 8.81 -1.87 -16.26
CA GLY A 99 10.10 -1.26 -16.63
C GLY A 99 11.08 -2.18 -17.37
N VAL A 100 10.58 -3.28 -17.94
CA VAL A 100 11.28 -4.42 -18.52
C VAL A 100 11.01 -4.54 -20.04
N GLU A 101 10.02 -3.81 -20.58
CA GLU A 101 9.69 -3.87 -22.03
C GLU A 101 10.32 -2.74 -22.87
N SER A 102 11.27 -1.95 -22.35
CA SER A 102 11.90 -0.81 -23.06
C SER A 102 13.38 -1.01 -23.35
#